data_AF-A0A1U7DP32-F1
#
_entry.id   AF-A0A1U7DP32-F1
#
_cell.length_a   1.000
_cell.length_b   1.000
_cell.length_c   1.000
_cell.angle_alpha   90.00
_cell.angle_beta   90.00
_cell.angle_gamma   90.00
#
_symmetry.space_group_name_H-M   'P 1'
#
loop_
_entity.id
_entity.type
_entity.pdbx_description
1 polymer ?
#
loop_
_entity_poly.entity_id
_entity_poly.type
_entity_poly.pdbx_seq_one_letter_code
_entity_poly.pdbx_strand_id
1 'polypeptide(L)'
;MNDQVIFNLEVNKLLKNKFKAENWSGVSPVFYKNDTSNLVKCIEIRKSVKQDNFYCYLSLYSNFKNSNAPKKLMDSNKQIFLVTLTPNKVTDTSYYWPLKENKAFNENQIHLLWEAITNHGEAFFNRFNNFPEPFLHIRPTDFKHGNVKLFNTYEVYNQFNYMNFLKEIYISLNEIDMATSFSKLAIETYRKKIEKNKLMTEKKYKKIIKAYLNFLDMP
;
A
#
# COMPACT_ATOMS: atom_id res chain seq x y z
N MET A 1 5.24 -30.57 -2.22
CA MET A 1 5.22 -29.26 -2.91
C MET A 1 4.56 -28.27 -1.96
N ASN A 2 5.11 -27.06 -1.80
CA ASN A 2 4.63 -26.09 -0.80
C ASN A 2 3.16 -25.69 -1.09
N ASP A 3 2.26 -25.82 -0.12
CA ASP A 3 0.83 -25.49 -0.22
C ASP A 3 0.56 -24.08 -0.76
N GLN A 4 1.44 -23.12 -0.44
CA GLN A 4 1.36 -21.76 -0.96
C GLN A 4 1.63 -21.71 -2.47
N VAL A 5 2.54 -22.55 -2.98
CA VAL A 5 2.84 -22.66 -4.41
C VAL A 5 1.64 -23.29 -5.14
N ILE A 6 1.05 -24.34 -4.58
CA ILE A 6 -0.16 -24.98 -5.14
C ILE A 6 -1.29 -23.96 -5.23
N PHE A 7 -1.58 -23.25 -4.14
CA PHE A 7 -2.60 -22.22 -4.12
C PHE A 7 -2.34 -21.11 -5.14
N ASN A 8 -1.09 -20.61 -5.24
CA ASN A 8 -0.74 -19.59 -6.23
C ASN A 8 -0.94 -20.08 -7.67
N LEU A 9 -0.64 -21.35 -7.97
CA LEU A 9 -0.89 -21.94 -9.28
C LEU A 9 -2.40 -22.01 -9.59
N GLU A 10 -3.23 -22.37 -8.60
CA GLU A 10 -4.69 -22.39 -8.75
C GLU A 10 -5.28 -21.00 -8.98
N VAL A 11 -4.87 -20.00 -8.18
CA VAL A 11 -5.26 -18.60 -8.38
C VAL A 11 -4.86 -18.12 -9.78
N ASN A 12 -3.63 -18.42 -10.21
CA ASN A 12 -3.17 -18.05 -11.55
C ASN A 12 -3.99 -18.73 -12.65
N LYS A 13 -4.32 -20.02 -12.49
CA LYS A 13 -5.15 -20.76 -13.45
C LYS A 13 -6.52 -20.10 -13.65
N LEU A 14 -7.13 -19.62 -12.56
CA LEU A 14 -8.50 -19.08 -12.58
C LEU A 14 -8.56 -17.59 -12.90
N LEU A 15 -7.61 -16.80 -12.41
CA LEU A 15 -7.70 -15.34 -12.43
C LEU A 15 -6.72 -14.65 -13.36
N LYS A 16 -5.58 -15.25 -13.73
CA LYS A 16 -4.53 -14.53 -14.49
C LYS A 16 -5.05 -13.94 -15.80
N ASN A 17 -5.83 -14.71 -16.57
CA ASN A 17 -6.37 -14.23 -17.83
C ASN A 17 -7.45 -13.16 -17.64
N LYS A 18 -8.23 -13.23 -16.54
CA LYS A 18 -9.21 -12.20 -16.18
C LYS A 18 -8.52 -10.90 -15.83
N PHE A 19 -7.50 -10.96 -14.96
CA PHE A 19 -6.63 -9.82 -14.66
C PHE A 19 -6.00 -9.21 -15.90
N LYS A 20 -5.43 -10.05 -16.79
CA LYS A 20 -4.83 -9.59 -18.04
C LYS A 20 -5.84 -8.88 -18.94
N ALA A 21 -7.08 -9.38 -19.04
CA ALA A 21 -8.15 -8.74 -19.80
C ALA A 21 -8.46 -7.33 -19.27
N GLU A 22 -8.38 -7.13 -17.95
CA GLU A 22 -8.56 -5.84 -17.27
C GLU A 22 -7.27 -4.99 -17.19
N ASN A 23 -6.26 -5.31 -18.01
CA ASN A 23 -4.96 -4.63 -18.09
C ASN A 23 -4.13 -4.67 -16.79
N TRP A 24 -4.34 -5.69 -15.95
CA TRP A 24 -3.45 -5.97 -14.83
C TRP A 24 -2.27 -6.84 -15.30
N SER A 25 -1.11 -6.58 -14.70
CA SER A 25 0.13 -7.36 -14.86
C SER A 25 0.40 -8.21 -13.62
N GLY A 26 1.36 -9.13 -13.71
CA GLY A 26 1.79 -9.97 -12.59
C GLY A 26 1.11 -11.34 -12.53
N VAL A 27 1.37 -12.05 -11.42
CA VAL A 27 0.89 -13.40 -11.12
C VAL A 27 0.78 -13.55 -9.60
N SER A 28 -0.08 -14.45 -9.13
CA SER A 28 -0.23 -14.76 -7.70
C SER A 28 1.13 -14.99 -7.04
N PRO A 29 1.42 -14.35 -5.89
CA PRO A 29 0.46 -13.67 -5.03
C PRO A 29 0.15 -12.21 -5.39
N VAL A 30 0.81 -11.58 -6.36
CA VAL A 30 0.66 -10.13 -6.62
C VAL A 30 0.31 -9.82 -8.07
N PHE A 31 -0.84 -9.18 -8.25
CA PHE A 31 -1.26 -8.54 -9.50
C PHE A 31 -1.15 -7.03 -9.33
N TYR A 32 -0.68 -6.32 -10.35
CA TYR A 32 -0.46 -4.88 -10.26
C TYR A 32 -0.84 -4.15 -11.54
N LYS A 33 -1.15 -2.85 -11.41
CA LYS A 33 -1.52 -1.96 -12.51
C LYS A 33 -0.85 -0.61 -12.34
N ASN A 34 -0.19 -0.15 -13.40
CA ASN A 34 0.54 1.12 -13.48
C ASN A 34 -0.15 2.07 -14.46
N ASP A 35 -1.47 2.19 -14.35
CA ASP A 35 -2.32 2.99 -15.24
C ASP A 35 -2.44 4.45 -14.79
N THR A 36 -1.89 4.78 -13.62
CA THR A 36 -1.96 6.11 -13.00
C THR A 36 -0.55 6.60 -12.72
N SER A 37 -0.21 7.81 -13.18
CA SER A 37 1.13 8.37 -13.00
C SER A 37 1.54 8.39 -11.53
N ASN A 38 2.80 8.04 -11.25
CA ASN A 38 3.40 8.01 -9.92
C ASN A 38 2.70 7.09 -8.88
N LEU A 39 1.77 6.24 -9.31
CA LEU A 39 1.08 5.27 -8.47
C LEU A 39 1.19 3.85 -9.05
N VAL A 40 1.22 2.87 -8.16
CA VAL A 40 1.08 1.45 -8.49
C VAL A 40 -0.06 0.89 -7.66
N LYS A 41 -1.07 0.35 -8.33
CA LYS A 41 -2.20 -0.34 -7.72
C LYS A 41 -1.86 -1.83 -7.63
N CYS A 42 -2.06 -2.45 -6.48
CA CYS A 42 -1.73 -3.86 -6.26
C CYS A 42 -2.89 -4.61 -5.63
N ILE A 43 -3.18 -5.80 -6.16
CA ILE A 43 -4.06 -6.79 -5.56
C ILE A 43 -3.19 -7.97 -5.16
N GLU A 44 -3.19 -8.27 -3.87
CA GLU A 44 -2.37 -9.33 -3.30
C GLU A 44 -3.23 -10.42 -2.67
N ILE A 45 -3.09 -11.65 -3.17
CA ILE A 45 -3.86 -12.82 -2.75
C ILE A 45 -2.89 -13.80 -2.07
N ARG A 46 -3.01 -13.98 -0.76
CA ARG A 46 -2.08 -14.79 0.04
C ARG A 46 -2.82 -15.86 0.82
N LYS A 47 -2.43 -17.13 0.63
CA LYS A 47 -2.81 -18.24 1.52
C LYS A 47 -2.15 -18.08 2.90
N SER A 48 -2.89 -18.36 3.96
CA SER A 48 -2.35 -18.44 5.30
C SER A 48 -1.41 -19.63 5.46
N VAL A 49 -0.31 -19.43 6.18
CA VAL A 49 0.63 -20.52 6.52
C VAL A 49 0.09 -21.39 7.65
N LYS A 50 -0.81 -20.87 8.49
CA LYS A 50 -1.25 -21.52 9.74
C LYS A 50 -2.69 -22.03 9.70
N GLN A 51 -3.47 -21.63 8.70
CA GLN A 51 -4.90 -21.87 8.65
C GLN A 51 -5.32 -22.16 7.21
N ASP A 52 -6.42 -22.91 7.03
CA ASP A 52 -7.04 -23.10 5.72
C ASP A 52 -7.90 -21.90 5.36
N ASN A 53 -7.22 -20.79 5.07
CA ASN A 53 -7.84 -19.60 4.53
C ASN A 53 -6.83 -18.81 3.68
N PHE A 54 -7.35 -17.84 2.92
CA PHE A 54 -6.54 -16.83 2.25
C PHE A 54 -7.08 -15.43 2.53
N TYR A 55 -6.26 -14.43 2.21
CA TYR A 55 -6.59 -13.02 2.34
C TYR A 55 -6.39 -12.34 0.99
N CYS A 56 -7.19 -11.32 0.72
CA CYS A 56 -6.99 -10.41 -0.41
C CYS A 56 -6.76 -9.00 0.12
N TYR A 57 -5.59 -8.45 -0.17
CA TYR A 57 -5.21 -7.09 0.15
C TYR A 57 -5.21 -6.23 -1.10
N LEU A 58 -5.77 -5.03 -0.98
CA LEU A 58 -5.61 -3.97 -1.97
C LEU A 58 -4.59 -2.99 -1.42
N SER A 59 -3.56 -2.72 -2.21
CA SER A 59 -2.49 -1.81 -1.82
C SER A 59 -2.27 -0.75 -2.89
N LEU A 60 -1.90 0.43 -2.45
CA LEU A 60 -1.44 1.51 -3.33
C LEU A 60 -0.02 1.87 -2.95
N TYR A 61 0.87 1.89 -3.93
CA TYR A 61 2.27 2.27 -3.75
C TYR A 61 2.58 3.54 -4.53
N SER A 62 3.47 4.36 -4.00
CA SER A 62 4.12 5.46 -4.70
C SER A 62 5.18 4.93 -5.68
N ASN A 63 5.19 5.45 -6.90
CA ASN A 63 6.22 5.19 -7.90
C ASN A 63 7.15 6.41 -8.12
N PHE A 64 7.14 7.40 -7.24
CA PHE A 64 8.09 8.51 -7.31
C PHE A 64 9.54 8.00 -7.26
N LYS A 65 10.36 8.51 -8.17
CA LYS A 65 11.80 8.24 -8.20
C LYS A 65 12.49 9.13 -7.18
N ASN A 66 12.56 8.65 -5.95
CA ASN A 66 13.17 9.40 -4.87
C ASN A 66 14.70 9.41 -5.02
N SER A 67 15.27 10.56 -5.40
CA SER A 67 16.72 10.77 -5.56
C SER A 67 17.52 10.41 -4.31
N ASN A 68 16.94 10.66 -3.13
CA ASN A 68 17.57 10.44 -1.82
C ASN A 68 17.18 9.11 -1.16
N ALA A 69 16.45 8.21 -1.85
CA ALA A 69 16.01 6.96 -1.23
C ALA A 69 17.16 5.94 -1.08
N PRO A 70 17.31 5.32 0.11
CA PRO A 70 18.28 4.27 0.30
C PRO A 70 17.95 3.01 -0.53
N LYS A 71 18.92 2.55 -1.35
CA LYS A 71 18.78 1.44 -2.31
C LYS A 71 18.22 0.11 -1.78
N LYS A 72 18.29 -0.15 -0.47
CA LYS A 72 17.91 -1.44 0.16
C LYS A 72 16.63 -1.39 1.00
N LEU A 73 15.94 -0.24 1.09
CA LEU A 73 15.00 0.01 2.19
C LEU A 73 13.51 0.08 1.81
N MET A 74 13.07 -0.03 0.56
CA MET A 74 11.80 0.65 0.21
C MET A 74 10.83 -0.04 -0.76
N ASP A 75 10.32 -1.20 -0.38
CA ASP A 75 8.99 -1.62 -0.84
C ASP A 75 7.90 -1.13 0.13
N SER A 76 8.09 -1.34 1.45
CA SER A 76 7.12 -0.91 2.47
C SER A 76 7.02 0.61 2.65
N ASN A 77 8.09 1.35 2.36
CA ASN A 77 8.10 2.81 2.49
C ASN A 77 7.40 3.53 1.34
N LYS A 78 7.14 2.80 0.24
CA LYS A 78 6.34 3.28 -0.87
C LYS A 78 4.86 2.95 -0.69
N GLN A 79 4.51 2.06 0.24
CA GLN A 79 3.12 1.68 0.47
C GLN A 79 2.37 2.82 1.18
N ILE A 80 1.33 3.32 0.51
CA ILE A 80 0.47 4.40 0.97
C ILE A 80 -0.73 3.81 1.71
N PHE A 81 -1.39 2.84 1.09
CA PHE A 81 -2.58 2.16 1.61
C PHE A 81 -2.39 0.65 1.62
N LEU A 82 -3.03 0.03 2.61
CA LEU A 82 -3.21 -1.42 2.70
C LEU A 82 -4.59 -1.67 3.31
N VAL A 83 -5.52 -2.14 2.49
CA VAL A 83 -6.91 -2.42 2.90
C VAL A 83 -7.27 -3.85 2.52
N THR A 84 -8.24 -4.43 3.22
CA THR A 84 -8.70 -5.79 2.98
C THR A 84 -9.94 -5.80 2.10
N LEU A 85 -9.98 -6.73 1.14
CA LEU A 85 -11.16 -7.00 0.34
C LEU A 85 -11.98 -8.16 0.93
N THR A 86 -13.25 -7.88 1.19
CA THR A 86 -14.28 -8.85 1.57
C THR A 86 -15.22 -9.09 0.39
N PRO A 87 -16.11 -10.11 0.44
CA PRO A 87 -17.13 -10.31 -0.58
C PRO A 87 -18.00 -9.07 -0.87
N ASN A 88 -18.20 -8.20 0.13
CA ASN A 88 -19.22 -7.16 0.07
C ASN A 88 -18.67 -5.73 0.08
N LYS A 89 -17.38 -5.54 0.42
CA LYS A 89 -16.75 -4.22 0.56
C LYS A 89 -15.24 -4.29 0.76
N VAL A 90 -14.62 -3.12 0.60
CA VAL A 90 -13.26 -2.82 1.08
C VAL A 90 -13.32 -2.31 2.52
N THR A 91 -12.40 -2.75 3.37
CA THR A 91 -12.38 -2.44 4.82
C THR A 91 -10.96 -2.48 5.39
N ASP A 92 -10.73 -1.78 6.49
CA ASP A 92 -9.45 -1.84 7.24
C ASP A 92 -9.34 -3.09 8.14
N THR A 93 -10.45 -3.82 8.31
CA THR A 93 -10.51 -5.04 9.13
C THR A 93 -10.05 -6.27 8.35
N SER A 94 -9.31 -7.16 8.99
CA SER A 94 -8.94 -8.45 8.38
C SER A 94 -10.19 -9.29 8.03
N TYR A 95 -10.10 -9.99 6.91
CA TYR A 95 -11.10 -10.95 6.45
C TYR A 95 -10.40 -12.17 5.89
N TYR A 96 -10.95 -13.33 6.24
CA TYR A 96 -10.36 -14.63 6.01
C TYR A 96 -11.28 -15.42 5.09
N TRP A 97 -10.89 -15.57 3.83
CA TRP A 97 -11.62 -16.37 2.86
C TRP A 97 -11.37 -17.85 3.17
N PRO A 98 -12.40 -18.62 3.55
CA PRO A 98 -12.20 -20.01 3.99
C PRO A 98 -11.72 -20.88 2.84
N LEU A 99 -10.83 -21.83 3.14
CA LEU A 99 -10.46 -22.93 2.26
C LEU A 99 -10.90 -24.25 2.90
N LYS A 100 -11.16 -25.25 2.06
CA LYS A 100 -11.53 -26.61 2.47
C LYS A 100 -10.80 -27.63 1.60
N GLU A 101 -10.84 -28.90 2.00
CA GLU A 101 -10.33 -30.00 1.17
C GLU A 101 -11.12 -30.17 -0.14
N ASN A 102 -12.34 -29.63 -0.21
CA ASN A 102 -13.16 -29.65 -1.41
C ASN A 102 -12.68 -28.62 -2.44
N LYS A 103 -12.13 -29.11 -3.55
CA LYS A 103 -11.65 -28.28 -4.65
C LYS A 103 -12.71 -27.36 -5.25
N ALA A 104 -13.92 -27.88 -5.53
CA ALA A 104 -15.00 -27.07 -6.11
C ALA A 104 -15.42 -25.92 -5.17
N PHE A 105 -15.39 -26.17 -3.86
CA PHE A 105 -15.61 -25.10 -2.88
C PHE A 105 -14.53 -24.02 -2.98
N ASN A 106 -13.25 -24.38 -3.06
CA ASN A 106 -12.15 -23.42 -3.16
C ASN A 106 -12.18 -22.64 -4.49
N GLU A 107 -12.49 -23.31 -5.61
CA GLU A 107 -12.68 -22.65 -6.91
C GLU A 107 -13.81 -21.61 -6.82
N ASN A 108 -14.93 -21.96 -6.17
CA ASN A 108 -16.02 -21.02 -5.93
C ASN A 108 -15.59 -19.82 -5.06
N GLN A 109 -14.74 -20.03 -4.04
CA GLN A 109 -14.19 -18.91 -3.25
C GLN A 109 -13.34 -17.96 -4.11
N ILE A 110 -12.58 -18.49 -5.07
CA ILE A 110 -11.78 -17.68 -6.00
C ILE A 110 -12.68 -16.94 -7.01
N HIS A 111 -13.80 -17.54 -7.42
CA HIS A 111 -14.80 -16.86 -8.25
C HIS A 111 -15.48 -15.70 -7.50
N LEU A 112 -15.91 -15.94 -6.25
CA LEU A 112 -16.47 -14.89 -5.38
C LEU A 112 -15.44 -13.77 -5.13
N LEU A 113 -14.15 -14.12 -4.98
CA LEU A 113 -13.09 -13.13 -4.89
C LEU A 113 -13.01 -12.26 -6.15
N TRP A 114 -13.12 -12.86 -7.34
CA TRP A 114 -13.14 -12.11 -8.59
C TRP A 114 -14.31 -11.11 -8.65
N GLU A 115 -15.52 -11.54 -8.28
CA GLU A 115 -16.68 -10.65 -8.20
C GLU A 115 -16.45 -9.50 -7.21
N ALA A 116 -15.85 -9.78 -6.06
CA ALA A 116 -15.51 -8.74 -5.09
C ALA A 116 -14.47 -7.75 -5.65
N ILE A 117 -13.49 -8.24 -6.42
CA ILE A 117 -12.48 -7.39 -7.07
C ILE A 117 -13.17 -6.44 -8.05
N THR A 118 -14.02 -6.94 -8.94
CA THR A 118 -14.70 -6.11 -9.95
C THR A 118 -15.68 -5.13 -9.31
N ASN A 119 -16.42 -5.55 -8.28
CA ASN A 119 -17.48 -4.72 -7.68
C ASN A 119 -16.95 -3.70 -6.67
N HIS A 120 -15.92 -4.06 -5.89
CA HIS A 120 -15.47 -3.25 -4.76
C HIS A 120 -14.00 -2.85 -4.86
N GLY A 121 -13.14 -3.75 -5.35
CA GLY A 121 -11.72 -3.47 -5.54
C GLY A 121 -11.48 -2.38 -6.59
N GLU A 122 -12.13 -2.46 -7.75
CA GLU A 122 -12.02 -1.45 -8.79
C GLU A 122 -12.60 -0.10 -8.35
N ALA A 123 -13.74 -0.10 -7.67
CA ALA A 123 -14.31 1.11 -7.09
C ALA A 123 -13.37 1.80 -6.10
N PHE A 124 -12.60 1.03 -5.32
CA PHE A 124 -11.54 1.57 -4.47
C PHE A 124 -10.41 2.21 -5.30
N PHE A 125 -9.89 1.50 -6.31
CA PHE A 125 -8.79 2.01 -7.13
C PHE A 125 -9.17 3.21 -8.01
N ASN A 126 -10.41 3.27 -8.49
CA ASN A 126 -10.88 4.33 -9.37
C ASN A 126 -10.89 5.71 -8.69
N ARG A 127 -10.98 5.75 -7.35
CA ARG A 127 -10.85 6.99 -6.57
C ARG A 127 -9.48 7.67 -6.74
N PHE A 128 -8.48 6.94 -7.24
CA PHE A 128 -7.12 7.45 -7.43
C PHE A 128 -6.81 7.79 -8.88
N ASN A 129 -7.73 7.58 -9.83
CA ASN A 129 -7.46 7.81 -11.26
C ASN A 129 -7.18 9.28 -11.60
N ASN A 130 -7.75 10.22 -10.83
CA ASN A 130 -7.53 11.66 -11.00
C ASN A 130 -6.31 12.16 -10.20
N PHE A 131 -5.29 11.32 -10.02
CA PHE A 131 -4.06 11.71 -9.33
C PHE A 131 -3.43 12.96 -9.99
N PRO A 132 -2.94 13.96 -9.22
CA PRO A 132 -2.81 14.00 -7.76
C PRO A 132 -3.99 14.64 -7.01
N GLU A 133 -5.08 15.03 -7.67
CA GLU A 133 -6.14 15.88 -7.09
C GLU A 133 -6.64 15.43 -5.71
N PRO A 134 -6.95 14.15 -5.45
CA PRO A 134 -7.45 13.72 -4.14
C PRO A 134 -6.53 14.04 -2.97
N PHE A 135 -5.23 14.23 -3.24
CA PHE A 135 -4.19 14.46 -2.25
C PHE A 135 -3.90 15.94 -2.00
N LEU A 136 -4.30 16.83 -2.92
CA LEU A 136 -3.96 18.26 -2.84
C LEU A 136 -4.75 19.02 -1.77
N HIS A 137 -5.84 18.44 -1.29
CA HIS A 137 -6.63 19.01 -0.19
C HIS A 137 -5.98 18.79 1.18
N ILE A 138 -5.02 17.87 1.28
CA ILE A 138 -4.36 17.56 2.55
C ILE A 138 -3.26 18.56 2.80
N ARG A 139 -3.26 19.14 4.00
CA ARG A 139 -2.33 20.15 4.47
C ARG A 139 -1.53 19.63 5.68
N PRO A 140 -0.33 20.17 5.95
CA PRO A 140 0.46 19.78 7.11
C PRO A 140 -0.28 19.95 8.46
N THR A 141 -1.20 20.90 8.53
CA THR A 141 -2.03 21.16 9.72
C THR A 141 -2.98 20.03 10.07
N ASP A 142 -3.42 19.23 9.09
CA ASP A 142 -4.39 18.16 9.31
C ASP A 142 -3.83 17.06 10.21
N PHE A 143 -2.51 16.88 10.20
CA PHE A 143 -1.79 15.93 11.05
C PHE A 143 -1.64 16.39 12.51
N LYS A 144 -1.99 17.64 12.83
CA LYS A 144 -1.98 18.12 14.23
C LYS A 144 -3.10 17.51 15.06
N HIS A 145 -4.20 17.10 14.41
CA HIS A 145 -5.39 16.57 15.06
C HIS A 145 -5.42 15.04 15.16
N GLY A 146 -4.36 14.37 14.71
CA GLY A 146 -4.21 12.92 14.79
C GLY A 146 -3.82 12.30 13.46
N ASN A 147 -4.18 11.04 13.28
CA ASN A 147 -3.93 10.29 12.06
C ASN A 147 -4.81 10.83 10.92
N VAL A 148 -4.18 11.23 9.81
CA VAL A 148 -4.92 11.63 8.61
C VAL A 148 -5.40 10.38 7.88
N LYS A 149 -6.66 10.42 7.45
CA LYS A 149 -7.28 9.43 6.57
C LYS A 149 -7.58 10.08 5.22
N LEU A 150 -7.42 9.34 4.14
CA LEU A 150 -7.88 9.82 2.83
C LEU A 150 -9.35 9.49 2.63
N PHE A 151 -10.09 10.44 2.06
CA PHE A 151 -11.56 10.38 1.90
C PHE A 151 -12.31 10.15 3.22
N ASN A 152 -11.71 10.48 4.37
CA ASN A 152 -12.21 10.15 5.71
C ASN A 152 -12.54 8.66 5.92
N THR A 153 -12.04 7.79 5.04
CA THR A 153 -12.45 6.38 4.96
C THR A 153 -11.28 5.46 5.24
N TYR A 154 -10.14 5.66 4.58
CA TYR A 154 -9.05 4.68 4.58
C TYR A 154 -7.90 5.13 5.48
N GLU A 155 -7.50 4.23 6.37
CA GLU A 155 -6.27 4.38 7.13
C GLU A 155 -5.05 4.35 6.20
N VAL A 156 -4.12 5.28 6.39
CA VAL A 156 -2.83 5.22 5.70
C VAL A 156 -1.91 4.26 6.44
N TYR A 157 -1.15 3.46 5.70
CA TYR A 157 -0.32 2.40 6.26
C TYR A 157 0.74 2.93 7.23
N ASN A 158 1.30 4.10 6.90
CA ASN A 158 2.29 4.78 7.74
C ASN A 158 2.24 6.29 7.54
N GLN A 159 1.95 7.03 8.60
CA GLN A 159 1.73 8.48 8.57
C GLN A 159 2.95 9.28 8.08
N PHE A 160 4.17 8.95 8.49
CA PHE A 160 5.35 9.71 8.04
C PHE A 160 5.79 9.33 6.62
N ASN A 161 5.59 8.07 6.20
CA ASN A 161 5.71 7.70 4.77
C ASN A 161 4.68 8.45 3.93
N TYR A 162 3.47 8.64 4.47
CA TYR A 162 2.42 9.38 3.80
C TYR A 162 2.75 10.86 3.67
N MET A 163 3.25 11.51 4.73
CA MET A 163 3.77 12.88 4.65
C MET A 163 4.88 13.00 3.60
N ASN A 164 5.80 12.03 3.54
CA ASN A 164 6.83 12.02 2.51
C ASN A 164 6.24 11.85 1.11
N PHE A 165 5.22 11.02 0.94
CA PHE A 165 4.52 10.89 -0.33
C PHE A 165 3.86 12.20 -0.75
N LEU A 166 3.19 12.90 0.17
CA LEU A 166 2.62 14.24 -0.08
C LEU A 166 3.72 15.25 -0.47
N LYS A 167 4.88 15.22 0.21
CA LYS A 167 6.05 16.01 -0.19
C LYS A 167 6.41 15.77 -1.66
N GLU A 168 6.55 14.52 -2.11
CA GLU A 168 6.91 14.21 -3.50
C GLU A 168 5.86 14.71 -4.52
N ILE A 169 4.57 14.67 -4.17
CA ILE A 169 3.51 15.27 -5.00
C ILE A 169 3.79 16.76 -5.19
N TYR A 170 3.98 17.51 -4.09
CA TYR A 170 4.18 18.95 -4.16
C TYR A 170 5.52 19.33 -4.84
N ILE A 171 6.58 18.50 -4.70
CA ILE A 171 7.81 18.67 -5.48
C ILE A 171 7.50 18.55 -6.98
N SER A 172 6.73 17.54 -7.39
CA SER A 172 6.38 17.34 -8.81
C SER A 172 5.51 18.45 -9.40
N LEU A 173 4.84 19.22 -8.55
CA LEU A 173 4.05 20.40 -8.92
C LEU A 173 4.83 21.72 -8.79
N ASN A 174 6.11 21.67 -8.42
CA ASN A 174 6.95 22.84 -8.14
C ASN A 174 6.41 23.73 -6.99
N GLU A 175 5.66 23.16 -6.04
CA GLU A 175 5.17 23.84 -4.83
C GLU A 175 6.14 23.62 -3.65
N ILE A 176 7.31 24.26 -3.75
CA ILE A 176 8.45 24.02 -2.85
C ILE A 176 8.14 24.32 -1.38
N ASP A 177 7.36 25.35 -1.08
CA ASP A 177 7.02 25.72 0.30
C ASP A 177 6.15 24.66 0.98
N MET A 178 5.19 24.11 0.23
CA MET A 178 4.30 23.07 0.72
C MET A 178 5.07 21.76 0.91
N ALA A 179 5.91 21.39 -0.07
CA ALA A 179 6.81 20.25 0.04
C ALA A 179 7.73 20.35 1.26
N THR A 180 8.35 21.52 1.46
CA THR A 180 9.21 21.80 2.62
C THR A 180 8.47 21.64 3.93
N SER A 181 7.21 22.07 3.98
CA SER A 181 6.37 21.94 5.18
C SER A 181 6.06 20.47 5.51
N PHE A 182 5.74 19.66 4.50
CA PHE A 182 5.56 18.21 4.70
C PHE A 182 6.85 17.49 5.10
N SER A 183 7.98 17.87 4.50
CA SER A 183 9.31 17.33 4.85
C SER A 183 9.64 17.55 6.33
N LYS A 184 9.52 18.81 6.81
CA LYS A 184 9.75 19.16 8.22
C LYS A 184 8.86 18.36 9.16
N LEU A 185 7.57 18.27 8.84
CA LEU A 185 6.60 17.52 9.64
C LEU A 185 6.93 16.01 9.70
N ALA A 186 7.31 15.41 8.57
CA ALA A 186 7.70 14.01 8.50
C ALA A 186 8.95 13.72 9.37
N ILE A 187 9.96 14.59 9.28
CA ILE A 187 11.20 14.50 10.08
C ILE A 187 10.89 14.61 11.57
N GLU A 188 10.11 15.62 11.98
CA GLU A 188 9.72 15.81 13.38
C GLU A 188 8.96 14.60 13.93
N THR A 189 8.00 14.09 13.17
CA THR A 189 7.20 12.92 13.54
C THR A 189 8.06 11.68 13.68
N TYR A 190 8.99 11.46 12.74
CA TYR A 190 9.91 10.33 12.79
C TYR A 190 10.88 10.42 13.98
N ARG A 191 11.46 11.61 14.26
CA ARG A 191 12.33 11.84 15.43
C ARG A 191 11.63 11.53 16.74
N LYS A 192 10.41 12.05 16.94
CA LYS A 192 9.58 11.74 18.13
C LYS A 192 9.36 10.23 18.31
N LYS A 193 9.09 9.51 17.21
CA LYS A 193 8.91 8.04 17.24
C LYS A 193 10.19 7.32 17.64
N ILE A 194 11.35 7.75 17.13
CA ILE A 194 12.65 7.15 17.46
C ILE A 194 12.98 7.38 18.94
N GLU A 195 12.79 8.61 19.44
CA GLU A 195 13.04 8.98 20.83
C GLU A 195 12.18 8.16 21.79
N LYS A 196 10.86 8.10 21.53
CA LYS A 196 9.90 7.33 22.34
C LYS A 196 10.30 5.85 22.44
N ASN A 197 10.84 5.27 21.37
CA ASN A 197 11.25 3.87 21.31
C ASN A 197 12.72 3.64 21.69
N LYS A 198 13.45 4.67 22.14
CA LYS A 198 14.89 4.61 22.50
C LYS A 198 15.79 4.03 21.39
N LEU A 199 15.41 4.17 20.12
CA LEU A 199 16.13 3.54 19.00
C LEU A 199 17.47 4.21 18.67
N MET A 200 17.68 5.47 19.09
CA MET A 200 18.95 6.21 18.86
C MET A 200 20.14 5.67 19.66
N THR A 201 19.90 4.99 20.78
CA THR A 201 20.97 4.50 21.66
C THR A 201 21.63 3.23 21.09
N GLU A 202 20.96 2.54 20.17
CA GLU A 202 21.47 1.33 19.56
C GLU A 202 22.34 1.63 18.33
N LYS A 203 23.65 1.31 18.42
CA LYS A 203 24.64 1.52 17.34
C LYS A 203 24.20 0.89 16.00
N LYS A 204 23.45 -0.21 16.05
CA LYS A 204 22.89 -0.93 14.89
C LYS A 204 21.94 -0.07 14.06
N TYR A 205 21.12 0.79 14.68
CA TYR A 205 20.08 1.54 13.98
C TYR A 205 20.53 2.93 13.51
N LYS A 206 21.62 3.49 14.05
CA LYS A 206 22.11 4.84 13.72
C LYS A 206 22.25 5.08 12.22
N LYS A 207 22.85 4.14 11.47
CA LYS A 207 23.05 4.27 10.02
C LYS A 207 21.72 4.26 9.24
N ILE A 208 20.79 3.40 9.65
CA ILE A 208 19.46 3.27 9.04
C ILE A 208 18.63 4.52 9.29
N ILE A 209 18.62 5.00 10.54
CA ILE A 209 17.92 6.22 10.95
C ILE A 209 18.45 7.44 10.19
N LYS A 210 19.78 7.60 10.09
CA LYS A 210 20.39 8.69 9.33
C LYS A 210 20.00 8.63 7.84
N ALA A 211 20.07 7.46 7.24
CA ALA A 211 19.68 7.29 5.84
C ALA A 211 18.19 7.61 5.60
N TYR A 212 17.34 7.24 6.57
CA TYR A 212 15.90 7.50 6.48
C TYR A 212 15.57 8.99 6.71
N LEU A 213 16.25 9.66 7.65
CA LEU A 213 16.11 11.12 7.82
C LEU A 213 16.53 11.88 6.56
N ASN A 214 17.65 11.51 5.94
CA ASN A 214 18.08 12.11 4.67
C ASN A 214 17.07 11.87 3.54
N PHE A 215 16.37 10.74 3.57
CA PHE A 215 15.32 10.44 2.60
C PHE A 215 14.08 11.31 2.80
N LEU A 216 13.70 11.59 4.05
CA LEU A 216 12.58 12.46 4.37
C LEU A 216 12.85 13.93 4.04
N ASP A 217 14.12 14.34 4.08
CA ASP A 217 14.52 15.71 3.83
C ASP A 217 14.15 16.19 2.42
N MET A 218 14.06 17.51 2.27
CA MET A 218 13.94 18.09 0.93
C MET A 218 15.23 17.82 0.14
N PRO A 219 15.14 17.40 -1.13
CA PRO A 219 16.31 17.25 -1.99
C PRO A 219 16.97 18.58 -2.34
#